data_AF-A0A2V9X8P2-F1
#
_entry.id   AF-A0A2V9X8P2-F1
#
_cell.length_a   1.000
_cell.length_b   1.000
_cell.length_c   1.000
_cell.angle_alpha   90.00
_cell.angle_beta   90.00
_cell.angle_gamma   90.00
#
_symmetry.space_group_name_H-M   'P 1'
#
loop_
_entity.id
_entity.type
_entity.pdbx_description
1 polymer ?
#
loop_
_entity_poly.entity_id
_entity_poly.type
_entity_poly.pdbx_seq_one_letter_code
_entity_poly.pdbx_strand_id
1 'polypeptide(L)'
;MRKKTLAVLLVTVLCVGTASAQFGSGIVYDPTNYHNALLRYYQLQQHLVQLQKTYTQVVTAYNLALQMSRNLHNMPARYRAQFSNWRNVTATNTYGNTSGWLGGVNADLNTINGYMRATTRLGLYNQAALNGMPDYEQARVKSQYASVELADGANMNALSTIGAIRANAAALEARMNNLEQDSLSDEQSLNSEVAVLNKINATNVLTLRSIQDSNKLLASLLEQQTISGKQQREMTTNSINAEISRQTSLSANLNQVTGTLTNSLENFR
;
A
#
# COMPACT_ATOMS: atom_id res chain seq x y z
N MET A 1 19.90 48.24 19.11
CA MET A 1 19.16 49.22 19.95
C MET A 1 18.01 48.63 20.77
N ARG A 2 17.44 47.45 20.46
CA ARG A 2 16.32 46.84 21.23
C ARG A 2 16.66 46.19 22.59
N LYS A 3 17.93 45.84 22.85
CA LYS A 3 18.35 45.20 24.11
C LYS A 3 18.44 46.19 25.29
N LYS A 4 18.78 47.46 25.01
CA LYS A 4 18.88 48.50 26.04
C LYS A 4 17.51 49.02 26.48
N THR A 5 16.53 49.06 25.56
CA THR A 5 15.14 49.45 25.86
C THR A 5 14.41 48.39 26.69
N LEU A 6 14.69 47.10 26.48
CA LEU A 6 14.08 46.01 27.27
C LEU A 6 14.60 46.00 28.72
N ALA A 7 15.88 46.29 28.93
CA ALA A 7 16.48 46.38 30.26
C ALA A 7 15.91 47.56 31.06
N VAL A 8 15.65 48.70 30.42
CA VAL A 8 15.02 49.87 31.07
C VAL A 8 13.56 49.56 31.44
N LEU A 9 12.83 48.82 30.59
CA LEU A 9 11.43 48.46 30.84
C LEU A 9 11.28 47.39 31.95
N LEU A 10 12.27 46.51 32.13
CA LEU A 10 12.31 45.55 33.24
C LEU A 10 12.58 46.25 34.59
N VAL A 11 13.42 47.30 34.59
CA VAL A 11 13.74 48.10 35.79
C VAL A 11 12.55 48.96 36.23
N THR A 12 11.76 49.50 35.30
CA THR A 12 10.56 50.30 35.66
C THR A 12 9.39 49.46 36.18
N VAL A 13 9.25 48.20 35.73
CA VAL A 13 8.21 47.28 36.27
C VAL A 13 8.56 46.77 37.68
N LEU A 14 9.85 46.70 38.03
CA LEU A 14 10.30 46.38 39.39
C LEU A 14 10.09 47.52 40.41
N CYS A 15 9.72 48.73 39.97
CA CYS A 15 9.59 49.91 40.82
C CYS A 15 8.16 50.30 41.21
N VAL A 16 7.13 49.54 40.83
CA VAL A 16 5.74 49.88 41.19
C VAL A 16 5.29 49.04 42.38
N GLY A 17 5.40 49.61 43.59
CA GLY A 17 4.70 49.08 44.76
C GLY A 17 5.39 49.27 46.11
N THR A 18 5.76 50.50 46.49
CA THR A 18 5.77 50.87 47.91
C THR A 18 5.00 52.19 48.06
N ALA A 19 3.74 52.09 48.46
CA ALA A 19 3.04 53.23 49.01
C ALA A 19 3.74 53.62 50.33
N SER A 20 4.27 54.83 50.42
CA SER A 20 4.80 55.39 51.67
C SER A 20 3.91 56.54 52.09
N ALA A 21 3.22 56.34 53.21
CA ALA A 21 2.52 57.39 53.94
C ALA A 21 3.52 58.48 54.38
N GLN A 22 3.12 59.72 54.17
CA GLN A 22 3.86 60.94 54.50
C GLN A 22 3.53 61.32 55.95
N PHE A 23 4.54 61.39 56.84
CA PHE A 23 4.73 62.35 57.94
C PHE A 23 5.73 61.82 58.99
N GLY A 24 6.86 62.51 59.17
CA GLY A 24 7.67 62.50 60.41
C GLY A 24 8.80 61.46 60.52
N SER A 25 10.05 61.94 60.40
CA SER A 25 11.28 61.40 61.01
C SER A 25 11.41 59.87 61.15
N GLY A 26 12.06 59.24 60.18
CA GLY A 26 12.57 57.87 60.30
C GLY A 26 12.13 57.00 59.14
N ILE A 27 13.04 56.13 58.70
CA ILE A 27 12.70 55.03 57.79
C ILE A 27 11.58 54.23 58.48
N VAL A 28 10.37 54.24 57.93
CA VAL A 28 9.28 53.41 58.47
C VAL A 28 9.58 51.97 58.09
N TYR A 29 10.16 51.24 59.04
CA TYR A 29 10.35 49.80 58.93
C TYR A 29 8.98 49.14 58.98
N ASP A 30 8.48 48.68 57.82
CA ASP A 30 7.36 47.74 57.75
C ASP A 30 7.92 46.31 57.76
N PRO A 31 7.83 45.60 58.90
CA PRO A 31 8.37 44.24 59.03
C PRO A 31 7.74 43.28 58.02
N THR A 32 6.50 43.53 57.61
CA THR A 32 5.76 42.70 56.66
C THR A 32 6.33 42.87 55.26
N ASN A 33 6.60 44.11 54.84
CA ASN A 33 7.19 44.40 53.54
C ASN A 33 8.65 43.90 53.47
N TYR A 34 9.43 44.09 54.54
CA TYR A 34 10.79 43.54 54.61
C TYR A 34 10.80 42.00 54.59
N HIS A 35 9.88 41.35 55.33
CA HIS A 35 9.72 39.90 55.30
C HIS A 35 9.33 39.40 53.89
N ASN A 36 8.40 40.08 53.22
CA ASN A 36 8.02 39.77 51.84
C ASN A 36 9.17 39.98 50.84
N ALA A 37 9.99 41.02 51.02
CA ALA A 37 11.18 41.26 50.20
C ALA A 37 12.24 40.16 50.38
N LEU A 38 12.50 39.73 51.62
CA LEU A 38 13.37 38.59 51.91
C LEU A 38 12.82 37.30 51.30
N LEU A 39 11.52 37.04 51.42
CA LEU A 39 10.87 35.87 50.82
C LEU A 39 11.06 35.86 49.29
N ARG A 40 10.85 37.01 48.62
CA ARG A 40 11.08 37.18 47.17
C ARG A 40 12.56 36.97 46.80
N TYR A 41 13.49 37.43 47.63
CA TYR A 41 14.92 37.21 47.44
C TYR A 41 15.28 35.72 47.54
N TYR A 42 14.77 35.02 48.55
CA TYR A 42 14.94 33.57 48.68
C TYR A 42 14.33 32.80 47.50
N GLN A 43 13.14 33.21 47.04
CA GLN A 43 12.52 32.63 45.84
C GLN A 43 13.37 32.86 44.59
N LEU A 44 13.92 34.06 44.40
CA LEU A 44 14.82 34.37 43.28
C LEU A 44 16.08 33.51 43.32
N GLN A 45 16.67 33.31 44.51
CA GLN A 45 17.84 32.45 44.68
C GLN A 45 17.53 30.99 44.30
N GLN A 46 16.37 30.47 44.72
CA GLN A 46 15.92 29.12 44.31
C GLN A 46 15.69 29.04 42.79
N HIS A 47 15.11 30.07 42.19
CA HIS A 47 14.90 30.14 40.74
C HIS A 47 16.22 30.15 39.98
N LEU A 48 17.24 30.87 40.45
CA LEU A 48 18.57 30.88 39.82
C LEU A 48 19.25 29.52 39.89
N VAL A 49 19.16 28.83 41.04
CA VAL A 49 19.68 27.45 41.17
C VAL A 49 18.96 26.50 40.22
N GLN A 50 17.64 26.63 40.08
CA GLN A 50 16.87 25.83 39.13
C GLN A 50 17.29 26.11 37.69
N LEU A 51 17.47 27.38 37.32
CA LEU A 51 17.87 27.80 35.97
C LEU A 51 19.28 27.28 35.63
N GLN A 52 20.21 27.33 36.60
CA GLN A 52 21.53 26.75 36.44
C GLN A 52 21.48 25.24 36.19
N LYS A 53 20.64 24.50 36.94
CA LYS A 53 20.44 23.05 36.72
C LYS A 53 19.82 22.76 35.35
N THR A 54 18.84 23.55 34.92
CA THR A 54 18.23 23.37 33.59
C THR A 54 19.23 23.68 32.47
N TYR A 55 20.05 24.72 32.63
CA TYR A 55 21.09 25.06 31.67
C TYR A 55 22.12 23.93 31.51
N THR A 56 22.60 23.35 32.61
CA THR A 56 23.55 22.23 32.54
C THR A 56 22.94 21.00 31.88
N GLN A 57 21.67 20.69 32.16
CA GLN A 57 20.94 19.61 31.49
C GLN A 57 20.86 19.82 29.97
N VAL A 58 20.49 21.04 29.53
CA VAL A 58 20.38 21.38 28.10
C VAL A 58 21.74 21.27 27.41
N VAL A 59 22.80 21.81 28.01
CA VAL A 59 24.15 21.72 27.44
C VAL A 59 24.63 20.27 27.34
N THR A 60 24.36 19.46 28.37
CA THR A 60 24.75 18.04 28.37
C THR A 60 24.02 17.26 27.28
N ALA A 61 22.71 17.47 27.15
CA ALA A 61 21.91 16.86 26.08
C ALA A 61 22.39 17.31 24.68
N TYR A 62 22.71 18.60 24.52
CA TYR A 62 23.25 19.14 23.27
C TYR A 62 24.60 18.49 22.90
N ASN A 63 25.52 18.38 23.85
CA ASN A 63 26.83 17.78 23.63
C ASN A 63 26.73 16.28 23.29
N LEU A 64 25.83 15.56 23.95
CA LEU A 64 25.55 14.15 23.63
C LEU A 64 25.02 14.02 22.21
N ALA A 65 24.04 14.85 21.82
CA ALA A 65 23.49 14.85 20.46
C ALA A 65 24.59 15.16 19.41
N LEU A 66 25.50 16.09 19.72
CA LEU A 66 26.64 16.41 18.86
C LEU A 66 27.64 15.24 18.76
N GLN A 67 27.86 14.49 19.83
CA GLN A 67 28.69 13.28 19.78
C GLN A 67 28.02 12.16 18.98
N MET A 68 26.72 11.94 19.19
CA MET A 68 25.96 10.95 18.42
C MET A 68 25.96 11.27 16.93
N SER A 69 25.81 12.55 16.53
CA SER A 69 25.88 12.94 15.11
C SER A 69 27.26 12.74 14.50
N ARG A 70 28.35 13.02 15.24
CA ARG A 70 29.73 12.81 14.77
C ARG A 70 30.08 11.33 14.58
N ASN A 71 29.44 10.42 15.30
CA ASN A 71 29.67 8.98 15.17
C ASN A 71 28.99 8.34 13.94
N LEU A 72 28.14 9.08 13.21
CA LEU A 72 27.42 8.59 12.02
C LEU A 72 28.17 8.87 10.70
N HIS A 73 29.47 9.13 10.75
CA HIS A 73 30.24 9.41 9.54
C HIS A 73 30.44 8.16 8.67
N ASN A 74 30.51 8.36 7.35
CA ASN A 74 30.77 7.32 6.35
C ASN A 74 29.72 6.18 6.27
N MET A 75 28.48 6.42 6.71
CA MET A 75 27.38 5.46 6.58
C MET A 75 27.07 5.03 5.14
N PRO A 76 27.09 5.93 4.12
CA PRO A 76 26.82 5.55 2.73
C PRO A 76 27.82 4.51 2.21
N ALA A 77 29.12 4.66 2.47
CA ALA A 77 30.12 3.71 2.01
C ALA A 77 30.00 2.33 2.68
N ARG A 78 29.40 2.26 3.87
CA ARG A 78 29.28 1.02 4.65
C ARG A 78 28.01 0.25 4.36
N TYR A 79 26.90 0.95 4.11
CA TYR A 79 25.56 0.33 4.13
C TYR A 79 24.73 0.58 2.88
N ARG A 80 25.13 1.49 1.98
CA ARG A 80 24.39 1.69 0.74
C ARG A 80 24.49 0.42 -0.11
N ALA A 81 23.35 -0.15 -0.43
CA ALA A 81 23.24 -1.31 -1.29
C ALA A 81 22.66 -0.90 -2.65
N GLN A 82 23.05 -1.62 -3.69
CA GLN A 82 22.41 -1.47 -5.00
C GLN A 82 21.28 -2.50 -5.10
N PHE A 83 20.09 -2.03 -5.47
CA PHE A 83 18.93 -2.87 -5.69
C PHE A 83 18.57 -2.91 -7.18
N SER A 84 17.89 -3.98 -7.60
CA SER A 84 17.42 -4.09 -8.97
C SER A 84 16.16 -3.27 -9.16
N ASN A 85 16.17 -2.41 -10.18
CA ASN A 85 15.00 -1.62 -10.53
C ASN A 85 13.95 -2.47 -11.24
N TRP A 86 12.71 -2.00 -11.18
CA TRP A 86 11.65 -2.53 -12.02
C TRP A 86 11.95 -2.29 -13.49
N ARG A 87 11.73 -3.32 -14.30
CA ARG A 87 11.91 -3.26 -15.75
C ARG A 87 10.58 -3.39 -16.44
N ASN A 88 10.41 -2.62 -17.50
CA ASN A 88 9.28 -2.79 -18.40
C ASN A 88 9.43 -4.09 -19.18
N VAL A 89 8.31 -4.78 -19.34
CA VAL A 89 8.20 -5.94 -20.22
C VAL A 89 8.29 -5.46 -21.67
N THR A 90 9.03 -6.21 -22.48
CA THR A 90 9.16 -5.98 -23.92
C THR A 90 8.81 -7.25 -24.67
N ALA A 91 8.22 -7.09 -25.84
CA ALA A 91 7.94 -8.17 -26.77
C ALA A 91 7.95 -7.63 -28.21
N THR A 92 8.21 -8.49 -29.18
CA THR A 92 8.07 -8.15 -30.59
C THR A 92 6.59 -7.88 -30.93
N ASN A 93 6.35 -7.00 -31.89
CA ASN A 93 5.00 -6.64 -32.36
C ASN A 93 4.84 -6.88 -33.87
N THR A 94 5.31 -8.04 -34.34
CA THR A 94 5.38 -8.38 -35.77
C THR A 94 4.06 -8.22 -36.50
N TYR A 95 2.93 -8.54 -35.83
CA TYR A 95 1.58 -8.47 -36.40
C TYR A 95 0.74 -7.31 -35.84
N GLY A 96 1.33 -6.38 -35.10
CA GLY A 96 0.63 -5.18 -34.61
C GLY A 96 -0.33 -5.40 -33.43
N ASN A 97 -0.38 -6.61 -32.85
CA ASN A 97 -1.38 -7.00 -31.85
C ASN A 97 -0.86 -7.05 -30.39
N THR A 98 0.43 -6.87 -30.14
CA THR A 98 1.01 -6.97 -28.77
C THR A 98 1.21 -5.63 -28.08
N SER A 99 1.20 -4.51 -28.82
CA SER A 99 1.50 -3.18 -28.25
C SER A 99 0.54 -2.74 -27.16
N GLY A 100 -0.76 -2.98 -27.31
CA GLY A 100 -1.75 -2.66 -26.30
C GLY A 100 -1.61 -3.53 -25.04
N TRP A 101 -1.27 -4.82 -25.21
CA TRP A 101 -0.99 -5.70 -24.09
C TRP A 101 0.26 -5.24 -23.30
N LEU A 102 1.31 -4.83 -24.01
CA LEU A 102 2.52 -4.24 -23.41
C LEU A 102 2.22 -2.89 -22.72
N GLY A 103 1.30 -2.09 -23.26
CA GLY A 103 0.82 -0.87 -22.62
C GLY A 103 0.10 -1.16 -21.30
N GLY A 104 -0.79 -2.16 -21.31
CA GLY A 104 -1.50 -2.64 -20.12
C GLY A 104 -0.54 -3.14 -19.05
N VAL A 105 0.36 -4.07 -19.37
CA VAL A 105 1.25 -4.70 -18.39
C VAL A 105 2.28 -3.74 -17.77
N ASN A 106 2.65 -2.66 -18.46
CA ASN A 106 3.70 -1.74 -18.00
C ASN A 106 3.16 -0.47 -17.36
N ALA A 107 1.95 -0.04 -17.73
CA ALA A 107 1.44 1.26 -17.32
C ALA A 107 -0.09 1.32 -17.17
N ASP A 108 -0.79 0.18 -17.22
CA ASP A 108 -2.26 0.11 -17.23
C ASP A 108 -2.91 0.96 -18.34
N LEU A 109 -2.26 0.99 -19.51
CA LEU A 109 -2.71 1.77 -20.65
C LEU A 109 -3.50 0.90 -21.63
N ASN A 110 -4.77 1.25 -21.82
CA ASN A 110 -5.66 0.61 -22.80
C ASN A 110 -5.74 -0.93 -22.62
N THR A 111 -5.65 -1.39 -21.36
CA THR A 111 -5.54 -2.79 -20.95
C THR A 111 -6.59 -3.69 -21.61
N ILE A 112 -7.86 -3.28 -21.62
CA ILE A 112 -8.98 -4.05 -22.18
C ILE A 112 -8.82 -4.28 -23.69
N ASN A 113 -8.65 -3.22 -24.47
CA ASN A 113 -8.49 -3.36 -25.92
C ASN A 113 -7.16 -4.03 -26.29
N GLY A 114 -6.11 -3.78 -25.51
CA GLY A 114 -4.81 -4.41 -25.66
C GLY A 114 -4.88 -5.92 -25.50
N TYR A 115 -5.52 -6.39 -24.43
CA TYR A 115 -5.77 -7.80 -24.19
C TYR A 115 -6.62 -8.41 -25.31
N MET A 116 -7.78 -7.84 -25.63
CA MET A 116 -8.69 -8.36 -26.67
C MET A 116 -8.10 -8.38 -28.09
N ARG A 117 -7.06 -7.59 -28.38
CA ARG A 117 -6.33 -7.63 -29.66
C ARG A 117 -5.24 -8.70 -29.64
N ALA A 118 -4.62 -8.92 -28.50
CA ALA A 118 -3.58 -9.93 -28.32
C ALA A 118 -4.15 -11.36 -28.18
N THR A 119 -5.45 -11.49 -27.85
CA THR A 119 -6.14 -12.78 -27.71
C THR A 119 -7.15 -13.04 -28.83
N THR A 120 -7.46 -14.32 -29.06
CA THR A 120 -8.56 -14.70 -29.95
C THR A 120 -9.87 -14.53 -29.21
N ARG A 121 -10.82 -13.80 -29.80
CA ARG A 121 -12.13 -13.58 -29.19
C ARG A 121 -12.98 -14.83 -29.25
N LEU A 122 -13.71 -15.08 -28.16
CA LEU A 122 -14.72 -16.13 -28.12
C LEU A 122 -15.87 -15.80 -29.09
N GLY A 123 -16.17 -16.72 -29.99
CA GLY A 123 -17.28 -16.60 -30.93
C GLY A 123 -18.63 -16.94 -30.28
N LEU A 124 -19.70 -16.32 -30.75
CA LEU A 124 -21.06 -16.53 -30.24
C LEU A 124 -21.73 -17.73 -30.93
N TYR A 125 -22.48 -18.52 -30.16
CA TYR A 125 -23.39 -19.52 -30.72
C TYR A 125 -24.61 -18.85 -31.36
N ASN A 126 -25.08 -19.41 -32.48
CA ASN A 126 -26.40 -19.06 -33.01
C ASN A 126 -27.49 -19.49 -32.00
N GLN A 127 -28.41 -18.59 -31.67
CA GLN A 127 -29.45 -18.84 -30.67
C GLN A 127 -30.36 -20.03 -31.00
N ALA A 128 -30.72 -20.21 -32.27
CA ALA A 128 -31.54 -21.35 -32.70
C ALA A 128 -30.78 -22.67 -32.54
N ALA A 129 -29.48 -22.67 -32.87
CA ALA A 129 -28.62 -23.84 -32.67
C ALA A 129 -28.47 -24.16 -31.17
N LEU A 130 -28.27 -23.14 -30.33
CA LEU A 130 -28.16 -23.29 -28.87
C LEU A 130 -29.46 -23.79 -28.24
N ASN A 131 -30.61 -23.33 -28.71
CA ASN A 131 -31.93 -23.76 -28.22
C ASN A 131 -32.32 -25.16 -28.74
N GLY A 132 -31.77 -25.58 -29.88
CA GLY A 132 -31.97 -26.93 -30.42
C GLY A 132 -31.10 -28.00 -29.76
N MET A 133 -30.15 -27.62 -28.88
CA MET A 133 -29.34 -28.57 -28.13
C MET A 133 -30.15 -29.23 -27.02
N PRO A 134 -29.89 -30.51 -26.69
CA PRO A 134 -30.37 -31.12 -25.46
C PRO A 134 -29.93 -30.30 -24.23
N ASP A 135 -30.73 -30.30 -23.16
CA ASP A 135 -30.49 -29.48 -21.96
C ASP A 135 -29.08 -29.65 -21.37
N TYR A 136 -28.54 -30.86 -21.36
CA TYR A 136 -27.19 -31.14 -20.85
C TYR A 136 -26.08 -30.52 -21.72
N GLU A 137 -26.24 -30.56 -23.05
CA GLU A 137 -25.32 -29.95 -24.00
C GLU A 137 -25.38 -28.43 -23.89
N GLN A 138 -26.59 -27.88 -23.79
CA GLN A 138 -26.80 -26.46 -23.62
C GLN A 138 -26.17 -25.95 -22.32
N ALA A 139 -26.36 -26.66 -21.20
CA ALA A 139 -25.76 -26.33 -19.91
C ALA A 139 -24.23 -26.39 -19.96
N ARG A 140 -23.67 -27.41 -20.61
CA ARG A 140 -22.22 -27.55 -20.83
C ARG A 140 -21.65 -26.35 -21.58
N VAL A 141 -22.22 -26.04 -22.74
CA VAL A 141 -21.75 -24.94 -23.60
C VAL A 141 -21.80 -23.61 -22.85
N LYS A 142 -22.92 -23.30 -22.17
CA LYS A 142 -23.06 -22.07 -21.37
C LYS A 142 -22.01 -21.99 -20.25
N SER A 143 -21.75 -23.10 -19.56
CA SER A 143 -20.77 -23.13 -18.46
C SER A 143 -19.34 -22.91 -18.95
N GLN A 144 -18.96 -23.56 -20.06
CA GLN A 144 -17.66 -23.39 -20.71
C GLN A 144 -17.47 -21.96 -21.24
N TYR A 145 -18.52 -21.39 -21.83
CA TYR A 145 -18.52 -20.00 -22.30
C TYR A 145 -18.22 -19.04 -21.13
N ALA A 146 -18.96 -19.18 -20.03
CA ALA A 146 -18.73 -18.40 -18.83
C ALA A 146 -17.33 -18.60 -18.23
N SER A 147 -16.75 -19.80 -18.31
CA SER A 147 -15.36 -20.04 -17.88
C SER A 147 -14.33 -19.26 -18.67
N VAL A 148 -14.53 -19.10 -19.98
CA VAL A 148 -13.63 -18.31 -20.83
C VAL A 148 -13.81 -16.82 -20.54
N GLU A 149 -15.04 -16.33 -20.44
CA GLU A 149 -15.31 -14.91 -20.12
C GLU A 149 -14.77 -14.51 -18.74
N LEU A 150 -14.90 -15.38 -17.73
CA LEU A 150 -14.29 -15.17 -16.42
C LEU A 150 -12.76 -15.15 -16.49
N ALA A 151 -12.16 -16.06 -17.27
CA ALA A 151 -10.71 -16.08 -17.47
C ALA A 151 -10.21 -14.80 -18.15
N ASP A 152 -10.92 -14.32 -19.18
CA ASP A 152 -10.59 -13.07 -19.85
C ASP A 152 -10.71 -11.87 -18.89
N GLY A 153 -11.78 -11.82 -18.09
CA GLY A 153 -11.96 -10.81 -17.04
C GLY A 153 -10.81 -10.78 -16.05
N ALA A 154 -10.46 -11.94 -15.48
CA ALA A 154 -9.36 -12.06 -14.52
C ALA A 154 -8.00 -11.72 -15.14
N ASN A 155 -7.75 -12.11 -16.38
CA ASN A 155 -6.51 -11.76 -17.08
C ASN A 155 -6.40 -10.25 -17.31
N MET A 156 -7.50 -9.58 -17.69
CA MET A 156 -7.51 -8.12 -17.82
C MET A 156 -7.29 -7.42 -16.48
N ASN A 157 -7.91 -7.90 -15.40
CA ASN A 157 -7.72 -7.37 -14.05
C ASN A 157 -6.27 -7.55 -13.56
N ALA A 158 -5.70 -8.74 -13.76
CA ALA A 158 -4.30 -9.02 -13.46
C ALA A 158 -3.35 -8.11 -14.27
N LEU A 159 -3.64 -7.92 -15.56
CA LEU A 159 -2.85 -7.05 -16.43
C LEU A 159 -2.87 -5.59 -15.95
N SER A 160 -4.04 -5.07 -15.59
CA SER A 160 -4.21 -3.73 -15.02
C SER A 160 -3.50 -3.60 -13.67
N THR A 161 -3.64 -4.59 -12.78
CA THR A 161 -2.99 -4.60 -11.47
C THR A 161 -1.47 -4.53 -11.59
N ILE A 162 -0.88 -5.36 -12.46
CA ILE A 162 0.57 -5.35 -12.72
C ILE A 162 0.98 -4.01 -13.35
N GLY A 163 0.20 -3.51 -14.31
CA GLY A 163 0.42 -2.22 -14.96
C GLY A 163 0.46 -1.05 -13.99
N ALA A 164 -0.50 -0.98 -13.07
CA ALA A 164 -0.59 0.07 -12.07
C ALA A 164 0.60 0.03 -11.09
N ILE A 165 1.03 -1.17 -10.66
CA ILE A 165 2.21 -1.33 -9.80
C ILE A 165 3.47 -0.86 -10.54
N ARG A 166 3.67 -1.29 -11.79
CA ARG A 166 4.83 -0.89 -12.60
C ARG A 166 4.86 0.61 -12.91
N ALA A 167 3.71 1.21 -13.23
CA ALA A 167 3.60 2.65 -13.48
C ALA A 167 4.12 3.49 -12.30
N ASN A 168 3.92 3.01 -11.08
CA ASN A 168 4.31 3.70 -9.85
C ASN A 168 5.71 3.30 -9.35
N ALA A 169 6.34 2.27 -9.92
CA ALA A 169 7.57 1.70 -9.41
C ALA A 169 8.73 2.71 -9.37
N ALA A 170 8.93 3.50 -10.43
CA ALA A 170 9.99 4.50 -10.48
C ALA A 170 9.81 5.60 -9.41
N ALA A 171 8.56 6.02 -9.14
CA ALA A 171 8.27 7.00 -8.11
C ALA A 171 8.49 6.43 -6.69
N LEU A 172 8.15 5.17 -6.48
CA LEU A 172 8.42 4.46 -5.22
C LEU A 172 9.93 4.33 -4.99
N GLU A 173 10.67 3.96 -6.03
CA GLU A 173 12.13 3.82 -5.99
C GLU A 173 12.84 5.15 -5.68
N ALA A 174 12.39 6.25 -6.30
CA ALA A 174 12.90 7.59 -5.97
C ALA A 174 12.66 7.95 -4.49
N ARG A 175 11.49 7.60 -3.92
CA ARG A 175 11.19 7.85 -2.50
C ARG A 175 12.06 6.99 -1.57
N MET A 176 12.30 5.73 -1.91
CA MET A 176 13.21 4.87 -1.16
C MET A 176 14.65 5.39 -1.21
N ASN A 177 15.11 5.86 -2.38
CA ASN A 177 16.45 6.43 -2.53
C ASN A 177 16.62 7.70 -1.70
N ASN A 178 15.62 8.59 -1.67
CA ASN A 178 15.65 9.78 -0.82
C ASN A 178 15.70 9.40 0.67
N LEU A 179 14.86 8.45 1.09
CA LEU A 179 14.84 7.97 2.47
C LEU A 179 16.16 7.30 2.87
N GLU A 180 16.78 6.52 1.98
CA GLU A 180 18.09 5.91 2.19
C GLU A 180 19.15 7.00 2.32
N GLN A 181 19.18 7.98 1.41
CA GLN A 181 20.12 9.09 1.46
C GLN A 181 19.98 9.91 2.76
N ASP A 182 18.76 10.23 3.17
CA ASP A 182 18.48 10.95 4.42
C ASP A 182 18.81 10.12 5.67
N SER A 183 18.74 8.79 5.58
CA SER A 183 19.08 7.88 6.68
C SER A 183 20.58 7.64 6.82
N LEU A 184 21.33 7.76 5.72
CA LEU A 184 22.79 7.58 5.70
C LEU A 184 23.55 8.93 5.73
N SER A 185 22.85 10.06 5.80
CA SER A 185 23.46 11.40 5.86
C SER A 185 24.12 11.67 7.21
N ASP A 186 25.23 12.41 7.22
CA ASP A 186 25.88 12.93 8.43
C ASP A 186 25.35 14.32 8.86
N GLU A 187 24.38 14.87 8.12
CA GLU A 187 23.73 16.15 8.43
C GLU A 187 22.98 16.12 9.77
N GLN A 188 23.29 17.07 10.66
CA GLN A 188 22.76 17.07 12.02
C GLN A 188 21.24 17.22 12.09
N SER A 189 20.64 18.00 11.18
CA SER A 189 19.18 18.22 11.11
C SER A 189 18.41 16.95 10.78
N LEU A 190 19.00 16.07 9.96
CA LEU A 190 18.41 14.78 9.56
C LEU A 190 18.59 13.71 10.65
N ASN A 191 19.47 13.93 11.63
CA ASN A 191 19.82 12.97 12.67
C ASN A 191 19.27 13.30 14.07
N SER A 192 18.37 14.27 14.17
CA SER A 192 17.61 14.50 15.41
C SER A 192 16.65 13.34 15.71
N GLU A 193 16.27 13.15 16.98
CA GLU A 193 15.32 12.10 17.40
C GLU A 193 14.00 12.17 16.60
N VAL A 194 13.45 13.37 16.45
CA VAL A 194 12.21 13.59 15.68
C VAL A 194 12.40 13.25 14.20
N ALA A 195 13.54 13.62 13.59
CA ALA A 195 13.83 13.28 12.20
C ALA A 195 13.96 11.77 12.00
N VAL A 196 14.64 11.06 12.91
CA VAL A 196 14.76 9.59 12.87
C VAL A 196 13.40 8.92 13.02
N LEU A 197 12.56 9.35 13.97
CA LEU A 197 11.20 8.83 14.14
C LEU A 197 10.33 9.07 12.89
N ASN A 198 10.44 10.25 12.28
CA ASN A 198 9.73 10.54 11.03
C ASN A 198 10.20 9.64 9.88
N LYS A 199 11.51 9.37 9.77
CA LYS A 199 12.04 8.40 8.80
C LYS A 199 11.52 6.99 9.06
N ILE A 200 11.49 6.52 10.32
CA ILE A 200 10.90 5.22 10.69
C ILE A 200 9.42 5.15 10.29
N ASN A 201 8.64 6.20 10.57
CA ASN A 201 7.24 6.27 10.19
C ASN A 201 7.07 6.24 8.66
N ALA A 202 7.91 6.97 7.92
CA ALA A 202 7.90 6.95 6.46
C ALA A 202 8.24 5.56 5.91
N THR A 203 9.27 4.89 6.45
CA THR A 203 9.61 3.49 6.13
C THR A 203 8.42 2.58 6.35
N ASN A 204 7.75 2.66 7.51
CA ASN A 204 6.58 1.84 7.82
C ASN A 204 5.45 2.05 6.81
N VAL A 205 5.16 3.29 6.42
CA VAL A 205 4.14 3.59 5.40
C VAL A 205 4.54 3.02 4.03
N LEU A 206 5.80 3.15 3.62
CA LEU A 206 6.29 2.58 2.35
C LEU A 206 6.20 1.05 2.36
N THR A 207 6.58 0.39 3.46
CA THR A 207 6.44 -1.06 3.66
C THR A 207 4.99 -1.50 3.58
N LEU A 208 4.07 -0.81 4.25
CA LEU A 208 2.63 -1.13 4.19
C LEU A 208 2.08 -1.03 2.77
N ARG A 209 2.48 -0.01 2.01
CA ARG A 209 2.09 0.13 0.59
C ARG A 209 2.67 -1.00 -0.26
N SER A 210 3.94 -1.37 -0.06
CA SER A 210 4.54 -2.51 -0.76
C SER A 210 3.85 -3.83 -0.44
N ILE A 211 3.43 -4.05 0.82
CA ILE A 211 2.65 -5.22 1.23
C ILE A 211 1.27 -5.20 0.55
N GLN A 212 0.62 -4.03 0.47
CA GLN A 212 -0.65 -3.89 -0.21
C GLN A 212 -0.55 -4.25 -1.70
N ASP A 213 0.51 -3.83 -2.39
CA ASP A 213 0.75 -4.18 -3.79
C ASP A 213 1.03 -5.68 -3.97
N SER A 214 1.80 -6.30 -3.06
CA SER A 214 1.96 -7.76 -3.01
C SER A 214 0.62 -8.48 -2.81
N ASN A 215 -0.24 -7.98 -1.92
CA ASN A 215 -1.57 -8.55 -1.67
C ASN A 215 -2.50 -8.45 -2.89
N LYS A 216 -2.42 -7.35 -3.66
CA LYS A 216 -3.16 -7.23 -4.92
C LYS A 216 -2.72 -8.30 -5.92
N LEU A 217 -1.41 -8.53 -6.05
CA LEU A 217 -0.89 -9.59 -6.93
C LEU A 217 -1.33 -10.98 -6.47
N LEU A 218 -1.30 -11.26 -5.16
CA LEU A 218 -1.80 -12.52 -4.60
C LEU A 218 -3.30 -12.71 -4.83
N ALA A 219 -4.09 -11.65 -4.70
CA ALA A 219 -5.53 -11.70 -5.00
C ALA A 219 -5.78 -12.00 -6.49
N SER A 220 -5.06 -11.34 -7.40
CA SER A 220 -5.15 -11.64 -8.84
C SER A 220 -4.70 -13.07 -9.19
N LEU A 221 -3.70 -13.60 -8.48
CA LEU A 221 -3.27 -15.00 -8.64
C LEU A 221 -4.34 -15.98 -8.14
N LEU A 222 -4.93 -15.72 -6.98
CA LEU A 222 -6.00 -16.54 -6.43
C LEU A 222 -7.25 -16.53 -7.31
N GLU A 223 -7.59 -15.39 -7.91
CA GLU A 223 -8.66 -15.26 -8.91
C GLU A 223 -8.41 -16.19 -10.11
N GLN A 224 -7.20 -16.14 -10.69
CA GLN A 224 -6.79 -17.03 -11.78
C GLN A 224 -6.83 -18.51 -11.38
N GLN A 225 -6.33 -18.85 -10.18
CA GLN A 225 -6.36 -20.24 -9.68
C GLN A 225 -7.79 -20.74 -9.46
N THR A 226 -8.69 -19.89 -8.96
CA THR A 226 -10.10 -20.23 -8.77
C THR A 226 -10.78 -20.51 -10.11
N ILE A 227 -10.48 -19.73 -11.15
CA ILE A 227 -11.00 -19.95 -12.50
C ILE A 227 -10.42 -21.22 -13.12
N SER A 228 -9.12 -21.48 -12.95
CA SER A 228 -8.50 -22.74 -13.38
C SER A 228 -9.14 -23.95 -12.68
N GLY A 229 -9.41 -23.85 -11.38
CA GLY A 229 -10.14 -24.86 -10.62
C GLY A 229 -11.57 -25.10 -11.14
N LYS A 230 -12.29 -24.02 -11.49
CA LYS A 230 -13.61 -24.10 -12.15
C LYS A 230 -13.51 -24.86 -13.47
N GLN A 231 -12.56 -24.51 -14.33
CA GLN A 231 -12.34 -25.18 -15.62
C GLN A 231 -12.03 -26.68 -15.44
N GLN A 232 -11.16 -27.03 -14.47
CA GLN A 232 -10.86 -28.43 -14.16
C GLN A 232 -12.09 -29.19 -13.69
N ARG A 233 -12.87 -28.60 -12.76
CA ARG A 233 -14.13 -29.19 -12.29
C ARG A 233 -15.09 -29.42 -13.45
N GLU A 234 -15.24 -28.43 -14.33
CA GLU A 234 -16.12 -28.53 -15.50
C GLU A 234 -15.71 -29.65 -16.45
N MET A 235 -14.41 -29.80 -16.74
CA MET A 235 -13.94 -30.93 -17.56
C MET A 235 -14.36 -32.27 -16.95
N THR A 236 -14.19 -32.44 -15.63
CA THR A 236 -14.62 -33.64 -14.92
C THR A 236 -16.14 -33.84 -14.98
N THR A 237 -16.92 -32.79 -14.67
CA THR A 237 -18.39 -32.86 -14.71
C THR A 237 -18.90 -33.16 -16.12
N ASN A 238 -18.31 -32.57 -17.15
CA ASN A 238 -18.68 -32.79 -18.54
C ASN A 238 -18.41 -34.24 -18.97
N SER A 239 -17.29 -34.82 -18.55
CA SER A 239 -16.98 -36.23 -18.79
C SER A 239 -17.99 -37.16 -18.13
N ILE A 240 -18.38 -36.88 -16.88
CA ILE A 240 -19.38 -37.66 -16.15
C ILE A 240 -20.75 -37.54 -16.82
N ASN A 241 -21.18 -36.32 -17.16
CA ASN A 241 -22.47 -36.09 -17.79
C ASN A 241 -22.55 -36.75 -19.17
N ALA A 242 -21.48 -36.71 -19.97
CA ALA A 242 -21.42 -37.39 -21.25
C ALA A 242 -21.56 -38.92 -21.11
N GLU A 243 -20.98 -39.52 -20.06
CA GLU A 243 -21.15 -40.94 -19.74
C GLU A 243 -22.60 -41.25 -19.35
N ILE A 244 -23.21 -40.47 -18.45
CA ILE A 244 -24.61 -40.63 -18.03
C ILE A 244 -25.53 -40.59 -19.27
N SER A 245 -25.37 -39.57 -20.12
CA SER A 245 -26.18 -39.43 -21.35
C SER A 245 -25.98 -40.61 -22.31
N ARG A 246 -24.76 -41.17 -22.41
CA ARG A 246 -24.48 -42.34 -23.25
C ARG A 246 -25.19 -43.59 -22.72
N GLN A 247 -25.19 -43.81 -21.40
CA GLN A 247 -25.88 -44.95 -20.79
C GLN A 247 -27.40 -44.88 -20.97
N THR A 248 -27.99 -43.68 -20.80
CA THR A 248 -29.42 -43.46 -21.07
C THR A 248 -29.75 -43.72 -22.54
N SER A 249 -28.94 -43.20 -23.47
CA SER A 249 -29.15 -43.39 -24.91
C SER A 249 -28.98 -44.85 -25.34
N LEU A 250 -28.00 -45.57 -24.77
CA LEU A 250 -27.79 -46.99 -25.03
C LEU A 250 -28.99 -47.83 -24.60
N SER A 251 -29.54 -47.56 -23.41
CA SER A 251 -30.74 -48.23 -22.91
C SER A 251 -31.96 -47.97 -23.81
N ALA A 252 -32.15 -46.72 -24.24
CA ALA A 252 -33.22 -46.34 -25.16
C ALA A 252 -33.08 -47.04 -26.53
N ASN A 253 -31.88 -47.04 -27.10
CA ASN A 253 -31.58 -47.69 -28.37
C ASN A 253 -31.78 -49.21 -28.29
N LEU A 254 -31.35 -49.86 -27.21
CA LEU A 254 -31.56 -51.30 -27.00
C LEU A 254 -33.06 -51.65 -26.90
N ASN A 255 -33.85 -50.85 -26.19
CA ASN A 255 -35.30 -51.02 -26.13
C ASN A 255 -35.94 -50.85 -27.52
N GLN A 256 -35.51 -49.86 -28.29
CA GLN A 256 -36.00 -49.63 -29.66
C GLN A 256 -35.63 -50.77 -30.61
N VAL A 257 -34.38 -51.25 -30.57
CA VAL A 257 -33.93 -52.39 -31.39
C VAL A 257 -34.71 -53.64 -31.01
N THR A 258 -34.86 -53.93 -29.71
CA THR A 258 -35.62 -55.08 -29.22
C THR A 258 -37.08 -55.01 -29.67
N GLY A 259 -37.74 -53.86 -29.50
CA GLY A 259 -39.12 -53.67 -29.95
C GLY A 259 -39.28 -53.81 -31.48
N THR A 260 -38.31 -53.29 -32.25
CA THR A 260 -38.33 -53.42 -33.71
C THR A 260 -38.14 -54.87 -34.15
N LEU A 261 -37.23 -55.62 -33.50
CA LEU A 261 -37.03 -57.05 -33.76
C LEU A 261 -38.26 -57.87 -33.38
N THR A 262 -38.86 -57.64 -32.22
CA THR A 262 -40.10 -58.31 -31.79
C THR A 262 -41.24 -58.06 -32.78
N ASN A 263 -41.49 -56.80 -33.13
CA ASN A 263 -42.51 -56.45 -34.11
C ASN A 263 -42.23 -57.07 -35.48
N SER A 264 -40.97 -57.12 -35.91
CA SER A 264 -40.60 -57.74 -37.18
C SER A 264 -40.84 -59.25 -37.16
N LEU A 265 -40.55 -59.92 -36.04
CA LEU A 265 -40.78 -61.36 -35.88
C LEU A 265 -42.27 -61.72 -35.80
N GLU A 266 -43.07 -60.90 -35.11
CA GLU A 266 -44.53 -61.11 -34.99
C GLU A 266 -45.26 -60.93 -36.31
N ASN A 267 -44.82 -59.98 -37.15
CA ASN A 267 -45.43 -59.68 -38.44
C ASN A 267 -44.83 -60.46 -39.63
N PHE A 268 -43.90 -61.41 -39.39
CA PHE A 268 -43.26 -62.21 -40.44
C PHE A 268 -44.08 -63.47 -40.84
N ARG A 269 -45.28 -63.65 -40.29
CA ARG A 269 -46.21 -64.75 -40.62
C ARG A 269 -47.34 -64.25 -41.49
#